data_AF-A0A2V9YD54-F1
#
_entry.id   AF-A0A2V9YD54-F1
#
_cell.length_a   1.000
_cell.length_b   1.000
_cell.length_c   1.000
_cell.angle_alpha   90.00
_cell.angle_beta   90.00
_cell.angle_gamma   90.00
#
_symmetry.space_group_name_H-M   'P 1'
#
loop_
_entity.id
_entity.type
_entity.pdbx_description
1 polymer ?
#
loop_
_entity_poly.entity_id
_entity_poly.type
_entity_poly.pdbx_seq_one_letter_code
_entity_poly.pdbx_strand_id
1 'polypeptide(L)'
;PKLRDDISTDEITPAHICFFFDETLGEFPYTGLKCGAELPIKRGEVKKGGFVAAVSGKRRGKGSSREQSPYAEMSAGIKLVIAENIERIYKQNCQNLGVLTSTDFALIDKIRAGEEIPLSEFTAGEDDITRQVIEYGGLFPFNVARMQGKVFLPPIATAKRPMTIAEKIFARHMLVLPPIKTGKHPMTISEKIFARHMINERTEVGVPYVKPGDTGFARTDLRFSHEYVTPMASIFYEHYMGKDAPVNDKASILFFRDHLTFLDDVISEEKKKMGLLDLATQLKLKQVEFAKAQGIKLHGELRDRKGAEGICHSLMTETYALPGQLNVGSDSHTPHLGAVGCMAFGIGTTDVFNSWITKDVRVKVPESVKVIIRGKRRPNVTAKDFILALLAMDYVRSGKALAKVMEYSGEAIEALGVDERATMTNMAAEIGGFTGIVAPDEKVVEFLHERRGIDRNEARQLTTGLA
;
A
#
# COMPACT_ATOMS: atom_id res chain seq x y z
N PRO A 1 -10.13 -5.07 -34.85
CA PRO A 1 -10.29 -6.13 -33.83
C PRO A 1 -10.93 -5.56 -32.58
N LYS A 2 -11.84 -6.29 -31.92
CA LYS A 2 -12.39 -5.84 -30.63
C LYS A 2 -11.30 -5.97 -29.57
N LEU A 3 -10.95 -4.87 -28.92
CA LEU A 3 -9.97 -4.86 -27.83
C LEU A 3 -10.56 -5.50 -26.57
N ARG A 4 -9.68 -6.04 -25.72
CA ARG A 4 -10.05 -6.63 -24.44
C ARG A 4 -10.37 -5.52 -23.43
N ASP A 5 -11.58 -5.55 -22.91
CA ASP A 5 -12.02 -4.67 -21.81
C ASP A 5 -11.68 -5.27 -20.44
N ASP A 6 -11.60 -4.42 -19.41
CA ASP A 6 -11.52 -4.79 -17.99
C ASP A 6 -10.29 -5.63 -17.59
N ILE A 7 -9.12 -5.32 -18.14
CA ILE A 7 -7.87 -6.02 -17.80
C ILE A 7 -7.49 -5.74 -16.34
N SER A 8 -7.38 -6.78 -15.53
CA SER A 8 -6.93 -6.70 -14.12
C SER A 8 -5.43 -6.94 -13.97
N THR A 9 -4.86 -6.50 -12.84
CA THR A 9 -3.46 -6.82 -12.51
C THR A 9 -3.20 -8.32 -12.39
N ASP A 10 -4.19 -9.12 -11.96
CA ASP A 10 -4.12 -10.59 -12.01
C ASP A 10 -4.14 -11.16 -13.45
N GLU A 11 -4.77 -10.47 -14.42
CA GLU A 11 -4.77 -10.91 -15.82
C GLU A 11 -3.40 -10.62 -16.47
N ILE A 12 -2.77 -9.50 -16.09
CA ILE A 12 -1.41 -9.13 -16.50
C ILE A 12 -0.37 -10.05 -15.84
N THR A 13 -0.47 -10.26 -14.52
CA THR A 13 0.49 -11.06 -13.74
C THR A 13 -0.26 -11.84 -12.66
N PRO A 14 -0.57 -13.12 -12.90
CA PRO A 14 -1.26 -13.95 -11.92
C PRO A 14 -0.55 -14.00 -10.57
N ALA A 15 -1.31 -14.16 -9.48
CA ALA A 15 -0.74 -14.17 -8.13
C ALA A 15 0.44 -15.15 -7.94
N HIS A 16 0.38 -16.34 -8.54
CA HIS A 16 1.44 -17.35 -8.44
C HIS A 16 2.73 -16.99 -9.21
N ILE A 17 2.66 -16.02 -10.12
CA ILE A 17 3.82 -15.46 -10.82
C ILE A 17 4.48 -14.36 -9.97
N CYS A 18 3.79 -13.80 -8.99
CA CYS A 18 4.37 -12.84 -8.07
C CYS A 18 5.43 -13.45 -7.13
N PHE A 19 5.73 -14.76 -7.28
CA PHE A 19 6.91 -15.39 -6.69
C PHE A 19 8.22 -14.97 -7.35
N PHE A 20 8.16 -14.52 -8.61
CA PHE A 20 9.29 -13.85 -9.24
C PHE A 20 9.34 -12.39 -8.77
N PHE A 21 10.54 -11.91 -8.47
CA PHE A 21 10.76 -10.60 -7.83
C PHE A 21 11.88 -9.79 -8.51
N ASP A 22 12.36 -10.27 -9.66
CA ASP A 22 13.41 -9.69 -10.47
C ASP A 22 12.93 -9.53 -11.93
N GLU A 23 13.84 -9.22 -12.85
CA GLU A 23 13.54 -9.04 -14.28
C GLU A 23 12.94 -10.29 -14.96
N THR A 24 12.97 -11.46 -14.31
CA THR A 24 12.29 -12.67 -14.80
C THR A 24 10.78 -12.45 -14.89
N LEU A 25 10.22 -11.51 -14.12
CA LEU A 25 8.83 -11.06 -14.29
C LEU A 25 8.51 -10.64 -15.73
N GLY A 26 9.51 -10.17 -16.48
CA GLY A 26 9.42 -9.85 -17.91
C GLY A 26 9.02 -11.01 -18.82
N GLU A 27 9.06 -12.24 -18.33
CA GLU A 27 8.62 -13.42 -19.09
C GLU A 27 7.12 -13.68 -18.96
N PHE A 28 6.41 -13.00 -18.08
CA PHE A 28 5.03 -13.36 -17.72
C PHE A 28 3.89 -12.37 -18.01
N PRO A 29 4.09 -11.20 -18.67
CA PRO A 29 2.95 -10.34 -18.97
C PRO A 29 1.83 -11.08 -19.71
N TYR A 30 0.61 -10.88 -19.25
CA TYR A 30 -0.66 -11.40 -19.79
C TYR A 30 -0.83 -12.92 -19.74
N THR A 31 0.01 -13.64 -18.99
CA THR A 31 -0.16 -15.09 -18.79
C THR A 31 -1.42 -15.45 -18.00
N GLY A 32 -2.09 -14.46 -17.38
CA GLY A 32 -3.39 -14.63 -16.74
C GLY A 32 -4.59 -14.48 -17.67
N LEU A 33 -4.39 -14.04 -18.92
CA LEU A 33 -5.45 -13.87 -19.89
C LEU A 33 -6.09 -15.22 -20.22
N LYS A 34 -7.39 -15.33 -19.96
CA LYS A 34 -8.20 -16.51 -20.30
C LYS A 34 -9.19 -16.19 -21.41
N CYS A 35 -9.13 -16.96 -22.50
CA CYS A 35 -10.10 -16.92 -23.59
C CYS A 35 -10.85 -18.25 -23.63
N GLY A 36 -11.99 -18.32 -22.93
CA GLY A 36 -12.67 -19.60 -22.69
C GLY A 36 -11.80 -20.53 -21.84
N ALA A 37 -11.45 -21.70 -22.39
CA ALA A 37 -10.57 -22.67 -21.74
C ALA A 37 -9.07 -22.43 -22.05
N GLU A 38 -8.74 -21.48 -22.93
CA GLU A 38 -7.39 -21.27 -23.41
C GLU A 38 -6.66 -20.15 -22.67
N LEU A 39 -5.34 -20.33 -22.52
CA LEU A 39 -4.37 -19.32 -22.11
C LEU A 39 -3.53 -18.96 -23.35
N PRO A 40 -3.96 -17.97 -24.16
CA PRO A 40 -3.39 -17.74 -25.48
C PRO A 40 -1.99 -17.12 -25.43
N ILE A 41 -1.57 -16.56 -24.29
CA ILE A 41 -0.26 -15.94 -24.11
C ILE A 41 0.55 -16.78 -23.14
N LYS A 42 1.64 -17.36 -23.63
CA LYS A 42 2.54 -18.20 -22.86
C LYS A 42 3.74 -17.42 -22.36
N ARG A 43 4.45 -18.02 -21.39
CA ARG A 43 5.70 -17.50 -20.84
C ARG A 43 6.69 -17.16 -21.96
N GLY A 44 7.24 -15.95 -21.89
CA GLY A 44 8.25 -15.42 -22.79
C GLY A 44 7.72 -14.91 -24.13
N GLU A 45 6.46 -15.15 -24.50
CA GLU A 45 5.94 -14.81 -25.83
C GLU A 45 5.87 -13.30 -26.05
N VAL A 46 5.50 -12.53 -25.02
CA VAL A 46 5.46 -11.06 -25.11
C VAL A 46 6.86 -10.49 -25.33
N LYS A 47 7.82 -10.91 -24.51
CA LYS A 47 9.22 -10.48 -24.59
C LYS A 47 9.86 -10.89 -25.92
N LYS A 48 9.64 -12.14 -26.35
CA LYS A 48 10.13 -12.66 -27.64
C LYS A 48 9.47 -11.98 -28.84
N GLY A 49 8.21 -11.57 -28.70
CA GLY A 49 7.49 -10.83 -29.72
C GLY A 49 8.02 -9.42 -29.96
N GLY A 50 8.89 -8.90 -29.07
CA GLY A 50 9.49 -7.58 -29.21
C GLY A 50 8.45 -6.46 -29.16
N PHE A 51 7.31 -6.69 -28.50
CA PHE A 51 6.26 -5.70 -28.39
C PHE A 51 6.75 -4.52 -27.54
N VAL A 52 6.50 -3.31 -28.02
CA VAL A 52 6.87 -2.07 -27.34
C VAL A 52 5.66 -1.33 -26.78
N ALA A 53 4.45 -1.71 -27.18
CA ALA A 53 3.21 -1.10 -26.74
C ALA A 53 2.14 -2.16 -26.41
N ALA A 54 1.38 -1.89 -25.36
CA ALA A 54 0.24 -2.68 -24.92
C ALA A 54 -1.05 -1.88 -25.10
N VAL A 55 -2.01 -2.42 -25.85
CA VAL A 55 -3.29 -1.73 -26.14
C VAL A 55 -4.45 -2.54 -25.60
N SER A 56 -5.35 -1.87 -24.87
CA SER A 56 -6.56 -2.46 -24.28
C SER A 56 -7.78 -1.57 -24.48
N GLY A 57 -8.97 -2.10 -24.25
CA GLY A 57 -10.23 -1.39 -24.47
C GLY A 57 -10.59 -0.46 -23.32
N LYS A 58 -11.80 -0.62 -22.79
CA LYS A 58 -12.46 0.35 -21.90
C LYS A 58 -11.73 0.65 -20.59
N ARG A 59 -11.11 -0.36 -19.99
CA ARG A 59 -10.58 -0.26 -18.62
C ARG A 59 -9.39 -1.18 -18.41
N ARG A 60 -8.33 -0.64 -17.80
CA ARG A 60 -7.07 -1.36 -17.54
C ARG A 60 -6.53 -1.11 -16.14
N GLY A 61 -5.98 -2.17 -15.53
CA GLY A 61 -5.21 -2.08 -14.28
C GLY A 61 -6.06 -2.20 -13.02
N LYS A 62 -7.23 -2.86 -13.09
CA LYS A 62 -8.11 -3.03 -11.93
C LYS A 62 -7.61 -4.12 -10.97
N GLY A 63 -7.97 -3.99 -9.69
CA GLY A 63 -7.69 -5.01 -8.67
C GLY A 63 -6.52 -4.63 -7.76
N SER A 64 -5.65 -5.59 -7.49
CA SER A 64 -4.51 -5.45 -6.57
C SER A 64 -3.55 -4.33 -7.01
N SER A 65 -3.03 -3.56 -6.05
CA SER A 65 -2.07 -2.47 -6.22
C SER A 65 -0.64 -2.92 -6.59
N ARG A 66 -0.46 -4.21 -6.89
CA ARG A 66 0.83 -4.84 -7.15
C ARG A 66 1.61 -4.15 -8.27
N GLU A 67 2.82 -3.71 -7.95
CA GLU A 67 3.75 -3.10 -8.90
C GLU A 67 4.41 -4.15 -9.82
N GLN A 68 4.35 -5.43 -9.43
CA GLN A 68 4.77 -6.57 -10.23
C GLN A 68 4.14 -6.58 -11.63
N SER A 69 2.90 -6.08 -11.78
CA SER A 69 2.21 -6.03 -13.08
C SER A 69 2.85 -5.07 -14.08
N PRO A 70 2.92 -3.75 -13.81
CA PRO A 70 3.62 -2.84 -14.73
C PRO A 70 5.14 -3.12 -14.80
N TYR A 71 5.76 -3.66 -13.74
CA TYR A 71 7.17 -4.07 -13.78
C TYR A 71 7.41 -5.27 -14.70
N ALA A 72 6.51 -6.25 -14.73
CA ALA A 72 6.56 -7.35 -15.68
C ALA A 72 6.49 -6.84 -17.13
N GLU A 73 5.61 -5.88 -17.42
CA GLU A 73 5.50 -5.29 -18.75
C GLU A 73 6.75 -4.53 -19.16
N MET A 74 7.28 -3.69 -18.26
CA MET A 74 8.54 -2.98 -18.46
C MET A 74 9.69 -3.96 -18.74
N SER A 75 9.82 -5.00 -17.92
CA SER A 75 10.87 -6.03 -18.04
C SER A 75 10.72 -6.91 -19.30
N ALA A 76 9.53 -6.92 -19.90
CA ALA A 76 9.26 -7.57 -21.18
C ALA A 76 9.56 -6.68 -22.40
N GLY A 77 9.84 -5.40 -22.18
CA GLY A 77 10.12 -4.42 -23.23
C GLY A 77 8.96 -3.51 -23.60
N ILE A 78 7.81 -3.60 -22.90
CA ILE A 78 6.70 -2.68 -23.10
C ILE A 78 7.10 -1.30 -22.54
N LYS A 79 7.03 -0.29 -23.41
CA LYS A 79 7.34 1.10 -23.07
C LYS A 79 6.11 1.99 -23.00
N LEU A 80 5.01 1.56 -23.61
CA LEU A 80 3.77 2.33 -23.71
C LEU A 80 2.54 1.47 -23.45
N VAL A 81 1.62 1.99 -22.66
CA VAL A 81 0.30 1.42 -22.43
C VAL A 81 -0.79 2.36 -22.95
N ILE A 82 -1.73 1.83 -23.74
CA ILE A 82 -2.88 2.57 -24.27
C ILE A 82 -4.19 1.88 -23.86
N ALA A 83 -5.12 2.65 -23.30
CA ALA A 83 -6.49 2.20 -22.99
C ALA A 83 -7.46 3.38 -22.96
N GLU A 84 -8.77 3.16 -23.10
CA GLU A 84 -9.75 4.26 -22.97
C GLU A 84 -9.76 4.82 -21.55
N ASN A 85 -9.51 3.95 -20.56
CA ASN A 85 -9.35 4.33 -19.17
C ASN A 85 -8.28 3.46 -18.49
N ILE A 86 -7.36 4.10 -17.78
CA ILE A 86 -6.29 3.46 -17.03
C ILE A 86 -6.48 3.78 -15.55
N GLU A 87 -6.57 2.74 -14.71
CA GLU A 87 -6.74 2.89 -13.27
C GLU A 87 -5.62 3.69 -12.61
N ARG A 88 -5.99 4.59 -11.70
CA ARG A 88 -5.07 5.59 -11.12
C ARG A 88 -3.79 4.99 -10.55
N ILE A 89 -3.91 3.92 -9.74
CA ILE A 89 -2.76 3.28 -9.09
C ILE A 89 -1.85 2.63 -10.12
N TYR A 90 -2.45 1.92 -11.08
CA TYR A 90 -1.68 1.28 -12.15
C TYR A 90 -0.99 2.31 -13.05
N LYS A 91 -1.68 3.41 -13.42
CA LYS A 91 -1.10 4.53 -14.17
C LYS A 91 0.09 5.13 -13.43
N GLN A 92 -0.07 5.41 -12.13
CA GLN A 92 0.99 5.95 -11.29
C GLN A 92 2.19 4.99 -11.22
N ASN A 93 1.95 3.69 -11.05
CA ASN A 93 3.03 2.69 -11.03
C ASN A 93 3.76 2.64 -12.38
N CYS A 94 3.04 2.72 -13.50
CA CYS A 94 3.66 2.82 -14.83
C CYS A 94 4.59 4.05 -14.91
N GLN A 95 4.09 5.23 -14.56
CA GLN A 95 4.86 6.47 -14.58
C GLN A 95 6.06 6.42 -13.62
N ASN A 96 5.90 5.84 -12.43
CA ASN A 96 6.99 5.68 -11.45
C ASN A 96 8.12 4.80 -11.99
N LEU A 97 7.77 3.75 -12.72
CA LEU A 97 8.69 2.81 -13.36
C LEU A 97 9.26 3.34 -14.69
N GLY A 98 8.71 4.41 -15.25
CA GLY A 98 9.12 4.97 -16.54
C GLY A 98 8.39 4.36 -17.75
N VAL A 99 7.28 3.66 -17.54
CA VAL A 99 6.38 3.19 -18.61
C VAL A 99 5.39 4.30 -18.96
N LEU A 100 5.33 4.68 -20.24
CA LEU A 100 4.44 5.71 -20.74
C LEU A 100 2.98 5.20 -20.77
N THR A 101 2.04 6.11 -20.59
CA THR A 101 0.60 5.81 -20.65
C THR A 101 -0.11 6.83 -21.52
N SER A 102 -1.07 6.41 -22.33
CA SER A 102 -1.93 7.31 -23.09
C SER A 102 -3.37 6.78 -23.17
N THR A 103 -4.32 7.69 -23.31
CA THR A 103 -5.71 7.37 -23.67
C THR A 103 -6.03 7.72 -25.13
N ASP A 104 -5.05 8.27 -25.86
CA ASP A 104 -5.21 8.58 -27.28
C ASP A 104 -4.84 7.37 -28.15
N PHE A 105 -5.85 6.80 -28.79
CA PHE A 105 -5.70 5.67 -29.70
C PHE A 105 -5.10 6.08 -31.05
N ALA A 106 -5.11 7.36 -31.43
CA ALA A 106 -4.49 7.82 -32.68
C ALA A 106 -2.98 7.60 -32.67
N LEU A 107 -2.34 7.54 -31.48
CA LEU A 107 -0.93 7.19 -31.34
C LEU A 107 -0.60 5.81 -31.89
N ILE A 108 -1.56 4.86 -31.91
CA ILE A 108 -1.32 3.51 -32.41
C ILE A 108 -0.92 3.54 -33.89
N ASP A 109 -1.64 4.32 -34.70
CA ASP A 109 -1.37 4.39 -36.13
C ASP A 109 -0.08 5.16 -36.42
N LYS A 110 0.22 6.22 -35.65
CA LYS A 110 1.51 6.93 -35.71
C LYS A 110 2.69 6.02 -35.38
N ILE A 111 2.58 5.22 -34.31
CA ILE A 111 3.61 4.24 -33.92
C ILE A 111 3.81 3.21 -35.02
N ARG A 112 2.73 2.71 -35.63
CA ARG A 112 2.81 1.74 -36.73
C ARG A 112 3.43 2.32 -38.00
N ALA A 113 3.21 3.61 -38.25
CA ALA A 113 3.83 4.34 -39.34
C ALA A 113 5.32 4.66 -39.08
N GLY A 114 5.82 4.41 -37.86
CA GLY A 114 7.20 4.70 -37.47
C GLY A 114 7.46 6.20 -37.25
N GLU A 115 6.41 6.97 -37.00
CA GLU A 115 6.52 8.40 -36.75
C GLU A 115 7.22 8.67 -35.41
N GLU A 116 8.04 9.73 -35.37
CA GLU A 116 8.59 10.22 -34.11
C GLU A 116 7.49 10.90 -33.30
N ILE A 117 7.29 10.40 -32.07
CA ILE A 117 6.28 10.92 -31.16
C ILE A 117 7.00 11.73 -30.08
N PRO A 118 6.77 13.05 -30.00
CA PRO A 118 7.42 13.85 -28.99
C PRO A 118 6.91 13.47 -27.60
N LEU A 119 7.81 13.49 -26.60
CA LEU A 119 7.47 13.10 -25.23
C LEU A 119 6.32 13.93 -24.63
N SER A 120 6.13 15.16 -25.13
CA SER A 120 5.02 16.04 -24.78
C SER A 120 3.63 15.44 -25.03
N GLU A 121 3.49 14.49 -25.96
CA GLU A 121 2.22 13.78 -26.19
C GLU A 121 1.79 12.95 -24.96
N PHE A 122 2.77 12.50 -24.16
CA PHE A 122 2.53 11.69 -22.96
C PHE A 122 2.47 12.52 -21.67
N THR A 123 2.81 13.79 -21.74
CA THR A 123 2.75 14.73 -20.60
C THR A 123 1.67 15.80 -20.78
N ALA A 124 0.98 15.80 -21.92
CA ALA A 124 -0.13 16.69 -22.20
C ALA A 124 -1.23 16.55 -21.14
N GLY A 125 -1.53 17.65 -20.43
CA GLY A 125 -2.54 17.68 -19.38
C GLY A 125 -2.07 17.12 -18.02
N GLU A 126 -0.83 16.65 -17.92
CA GLU A 126 -0.21 16.30 -16.64
C GLU A 126 0.29 17.56 -15.92
N ASP A 127 0.35 17.50 -14.59
CA ASP A 127 0.99 18.56 -13.82
C ASP A 127 2.51 18.53 -14.01
N ASP A 128 3.18 19.66 -13.72
CA ASP A 128 4.62 19.81 -13.93
C ASP A 128 5.48 18.77 -13.19
N ILE A 129 5.04 18.26 -12.04
CA ILE A 129 5.79 17.23 -11.30
C ILE A 129 5.66 15.91 -12.04
N THR A 130 4.44 15.52 -12.40
CA THR A 130 4.19 14.30 -13.17
C THR A 130 4.88 14.34 -14.52
N ARG A 131 4.84 15.48 -15.21
CA ARG A 131 5.62 15.75 -16.43
C ARG A 131 7.11 15.50 -16.20
N GLN A 132 7.69 16.09 -15.16
CA GLN A 132 9.11 15.90 -14.85
C GLN A 132 9.43 14.44 -14.47
N VAL A 133 8.57 13.75 -13.74
CA VAL A 133 8.75 12.31 -13.45
C VAL A 133 8.80 11.49 -14.73
N ILE A 134 7.91 11.77 -15.68
CA ILE A 134 7.89 11.11 -17.00
C ILE A 134 9.15 11.48 -17.80
N GLU A 135 9.53 12.76 -17.84
CA GLU A 135 10.70 13.25 -18.58
C GLU A 135 12.03 12.71 -18.06
N TYR A 136 12.14 12.46 -16.76
CA TYR A 136 13.30 11.83 -16.14
C TYR A 136 13.28 10.29 -16.23
N GLY A 137 12.25 9.70 -16.83
CA GLY A 137 12.14 8.26 -17.03
C GLY A 137 11.77 7.49 -15.77
N GLY A 138 11.07 8.13 -14.83
CA GLY A 138 10.55 7.51 -13.62
C GLY A 138 10.81 8.29 -12.35
N LEU A 139 10.18 7.84 -11.26
CA LEU A 139 10.20 8.54 -9.97
C LEU A 139 11.59 8.48 -9.31
N PHE A 140 12.30 7.36 -9.44
CA PHE A 140 13.63 7.22 -8.86
C PHE A 140 14.65 8.15 -9.54
N PRO A 141 14.83 8.14 -10.88
CA PRO A 141 15.70 9.09 -11.58
C PRO A 141 15.35 10.56 -11.28
N PHE A 142 14.06 10.89 -11.23
CA PHE A 142 13.58 12.22 -10.85
C PHE A 142 14.04 12.61 -9.44
N ASN A 143 13.92 11.72 -8.45
CA ASN A 143 14.36 11.98 -7.08
C ASN A 143 15.88 12.13 -6.96
N VAL A 144 16.66 11.32 -7.70
CA VAL A 144 18.11 11.49 -7.78
C VAL A 144 18.46 12.86 -8.35
N ALA A 145 17.81 13.26 -9.44
CA ALA A 145 18.03 14.57 -10.06
C ALA A 145 17.63 15.73 -9.13
N ARG A 146 16.55 15.56 -8.35
CA ARG A 146 16.13 16.50 -7.31
C ARG A 146 17.15 16.62 -6.17
N MET A 147 17.66 15.51 -5.66
CA MET A 147 18.69 15.49 -4.61
C MET A 147 20.02 16.11 -5.08
N GLN A 148 20.32 16.01 -6.38
CA GLN A 148 21.47 16.65 -7.01
C GLN A 148 21.23 18.13 -7.38
N GLY A 149 20.04 18.68 -7.11
CA GLY A 149 19.70 20.06 -7.45
C GLY A 149 19.58 20.34 -8.95
N LYS A 150 19.36 19.30 -9.78
CA LYS A 150 19.18 19.43 -11.25
C LYS A 150 17.73 19.73 -11.63
N VAL A 151 16.79 19.43 -10.74
CA VAL A 151 15.35 19.53 -10.96
C VAL A 151 14.73 20.26 -9.79
N PHE A 152 13.85 21.21 -10.10
CA PHE A 152 13.18 22.03 -9.11
C PHE A 152 11.67 21.89 -9.28
N LEU A 153 10.97 21.78 -8.16
CA LEU A 153 9.51 21.84 -8.18
C LEU A 153 9.11 23.25 -8.62
N PRO A 154 8.17 23.40 -9.57
CA PRO A 154 7.78 24.71 -10.08
C PRO A 154 7.24 25.58 -8.92
N PRO A 155 7.66 26.85 -8.83
CA PRO A 155 7.13 27.76 -7.82
C PRO A 155 5.68 28.10 -8.16
N ILE A 156 4.83 28.19 -7.13
CA ILE A 156 3.45 28.65 -7.32
C ILE A 156 3.47 30.17 -7.53
N ALA A 157 3.29 30.62 -8.78
CA ALA A 157 3.35 32.03 -9.17
C ALA A 157 1.98 32.77 -9.15
N THR A 158 0.94 32.14 -8.60
CA THR A 158 -0.42 32.74 -8.60
C THR A 158 -0.48 33.94 -7.66
N ALA A 159 -0.78 35.12 -8.21
CA ALA A 159 -0.95 36.36 -7.45
C ALA A 159 -2.15 36.28 -6.48
N LYS A 160 -2.12 37.08 -5.41
CA LYS A 160 -3.16 37.09 -4.36
C LYS A 160 -4.52 37.45 -4.97
N ARG A 161 -5.44 36.49 -4.97
CA ARG A 161 -6.83 36.66 -5.43
C ARG A 161 -7.81 35.91 -4.53
N PRO A 162 -9.11 36.24 -4.54
CA PRO A 162 -10.14 35.39 -3.97
C PRO A 162 -10.07 33.98 -4.56
N MET A 163 -10.16 32.97 -3.69
CA MET A 163 -10.07 31.56 -4.04
C MET A 163 -11.38 30.84 -3.68
N THR A 164 -11.80 29.91 -4.53
CA THR A 164 -12.87 28.97 -4.21
C THR A 164 -12.47 28.05 -3.05
N ILE A 165 -13.42 27.33 -2.45
CA ILE A 165 -13.11 26.35 -1.39
C ILE A 165 -12.14 25.28 -1.91
N ALA A 166 -12.32 24.80 -3.15
CA ALA A 166 -11.42 23.84 -3.78
C ALA A 166 -10.00 24.41 -3.98
N GLU A 167 -9.88 25.65 -4.46
CA GLU A 167 -8.58 26.32 -4.62
C GLU A 167 -7.90 26.61 -3.27
N LYS A 168 -8.65 26.95 -2.22
CA LYS A 168 -8.13 27.11 -0.85
C LYS A 168 -7.63 25.79 -0.26
N ILE A 169 -8.24 24.68 -0.65
CA ILE A 169 -7.78 23.33 -0.31
C ILE A 169 -6.48 23.05 -1.09
N PHE A 170 -6.46 23.18 -2.41
CA PHE A 170 -5.24 22.96 -3.21
C PHE A 170 -4.06 23.87 -2.80
N ALA A 171 -4.27 25.17 -2.62
CA ALA A 171 -3.24 26.12 -2.18
C ALA A 171 -2.70 25.82 -0.77
N ARG A 172 -3.46 25.10 0.06
CA ARG A 172 -3.04 24.67 1.41
C ARG A 172 -2.33 23.31 1.41
N HIS A 173 -2.33 22.58 0.29
CA HIS A 173 -1.82 21.21 0.17
C HIS A 173 -0.82 20.99 -0.99
N MET A 174 -0.46 22.01 -1.77
CA MET A 174 0.59 21.91 -2.81
C MET A 174 2.01 21.92 -2.20
N LEU A 175 2.87 21.04 -2.73
CA LEU A 175 4.25 20.78 -2.30
C LEU A 175 5.20 21.95 -2.60
N VAL A 176 5.22 22.94 -1.72
CA VAL A 176 6.43 23.69 -1.37
C VAL A 176 6.58 23.52 0.13
N LEU A 177 6.92 22.31 0.62
CA LEU A 177 6.92 21.88 2.04
C LEU A 177 6.65 23.05 3.02
N PRO A 178 5.40 23.55 3.16
CA PRO A 178 5.14 24.59 4.12
C PRO A 178 4.75 23.89 5.42
N PRO A 179 4.96 24.56 6.57
CA PRO A 179 4.49 24.07 7.85
C PRO A 179 3.03 23.62 7.74
N ILE A 180 2.62 22.57 8.44
CA ILE A 180 1.20 22.24 8.60
C ILE A 180 0.57 23.39 9.41
N LYS A 181 0.04 24.40 8.70
CA LYS A 181 -0.61 25.58 9.29
C LYS A 181 -2.11 25.31 9.47
N THR A 182 -2.44 24.16 10.06
CA THR A 182 -3.83 23.88 10.42
C THR A 182 -4.19 24.61 11.70
N GLY A 183 -5.15 25.53 11.59
CA GLY A 183 -5.68 26.26 12.73
C GLY A 183 -6.39 25.32 13.71
N LYS A 184 -6.50 25.76 14.97
CA LYS A 184 -7.13 24.99 16.05
C LYS A 184 -8.54 24.55 15.67
N HIS A 185 -8.80 23.24 15.76
CA HIS A 185 -10.12 22.64 15.57
C HIS A 185 -10.20 21.29 16.30
N PRO A 186 -11.40 20.76 16.60
CA PRO A 186 -11.56 19.41 17.13
C PRO A 186 -11.10 18.37 16.12
N MET A 187 -10.20 17.47 16.53
CA MET A 187 -9.68 16.40 15.68
C MET A 187 -10.30 15.05 16.01
N THR A 188 -10.55 14.22 14.99
CA THR A 188 -10.86 12.80 15.17
C THR A 188 -9.67 12.06 15.79
N ILE A 189 -9.88 10.83 16.27
CA ILE A 189 -8.77 10.01 16.79
C ILE A 189 -7.67 9.81 15.73
N SER A 190 -8.05 9.57 14.48
CA SER A 190 -7.10 9.41 13.38
C SER A 190 -6.33 10.69 13.10
N GLU A 191 -7.00 11.84 13.09
CA GLU A 191 -6.33 13.15 12.95
C GLU A 191 -5.38 13.43 14.12
N LYS A 192 -5.77 13.13 15.37
CA LYS A 192 -4.88 13.26 16.54
C LYS A 192 -3.63 12.39 16.37
N ILE A 193 -3.78 11.14 15.92
CA ILE A 193 -2.65 10.24 15.68
C ILE A 193 -1.78 10.79 14.54
N PHE A 194 -2.33 11.18 13.40
CA PHE A 194 -1.55 11.79 12.33
C PHE A 194 -0.83 13.05 12.81
N ALA A 195 -1.51 13.96 13.51
CA ALA A 195 -0.89 15.17 14.06
C ALA A 195 0.34 14.86 14.92
N ARG A 196 0.29 13.81 15.76
CA ARG A 196 1.43 13.37 16.57
C ARG A 196 2.59 12.80 15.76
N HIS A 197 2.37 12.31 14.54
CA HIS A 197 3.36 11.61 13.72
C HIS A 197 3.85 12.39 12.50
N MET A 198 3.15 13.44 12.08
CA MET A 198 3.54 14.24 10.91
C MET A 198 4.88 14.95 11.14
N ILE A 199 5.74 14.92 10.14
CA ILE A 199 7.01 15.66 10.13
C ILE A 199 6.75 17.13 9.84
N ASN A 200 7.27 18.00 10.71
CA ASN A 200 7.16 19.45 10.56
C ASN A 200 8.30 20.03 9.69
N GLU A 201 8.25 21.33 9.43
CA GLU A 201 9.25 22.06 8.61
C GLU A 201 10.66 22.05 9.19
N ARG A 202 10.81 21.71 10.47
CA ARG A 202 12.09 21.56 11.18
C ARG A 202 12.58 20.12 11.20
N THR A 203 11.92 19.21 10.48
CA THR A 203 12.19 17.75 10.46
C THR A 203 11.92 17.04 11.79
N GLU A 204 11.18 17.69 12.70
CA GLU A 204 10.76 17.11 13.97
C GLU A 204 9.41 16.40 13.81
N VAL A 205 9.15 15.42 14.67
CA VAL A 205 7.88 14.67 14.68
C VAL A 205 6.85 15.45 15.48
N GLY A 206 5.69 15.67 14.88
CA GLY A 206 4.54 16.26 15.52
C GLY A 206 4.18 17.64 14.96
N VAL A 207 2.88 17.85 14.77
CA VAL A 207 2.27 19.15 14.47
C VAL A 207 1.06 19.38 15.38
N PRO A 208 0.67 20.64 15.65
CA PRO A 208 -0.42 20.91 16.58
C PRO A 208 -1.79 20.39 16.12
N TYR A 209 -2.06 20.48 14.81
CA TYR A 209 -3.32 20.07 14.21
C TYR A 209 -3.11 19.57 12.79
N VAL A 210 -3.95 18.64 12.36
CA VAL A 210 -4.12 18.24 10.94
C VAL A 210 -5.61 18.24 10.61
N LYS A 211 -5.95 18.25 9.31
CA LYS A 211 -7.32 18.07 8.81
C LYS A 211 -7.31 17.15 7.58
N PRO A 212 -8.46 16.64 7.10
CA PRO A 212 -8.49 15.80 5.92
C PRO A 212 -7.98 16.58 4.72
N GLY A 213 -7.14 15.92 3.92
CA GLY A 213 -6.45 16.51 2.79
C GLY A 213 -5.05 17.04 3.09
N ASP A 214 -4.67 17.29 4.35
CA ASP A 214 -3.29 17.65 4.70
C ASP A 214 -2.33 16.54 4.20
N THR A 215 -1.25 16.92 3.53
CA THR A 215 -0.27 15.99 2.95
C THR A 215 1.11 16.21 3.54
N GLY A 216 1.88 15.14 3.68
CA GLY A 216 3.27 15.22 4.10
C GLY A 216 3.85 13.85 4.39
N PHE A 217 4.89 13.82 5.21
CA PHE A 217 5.48 12.59 5.70
C PHE A 217 5.05 12.37 7.14
N ALA A 218 4.69 11.13 7.49
CA ALA A 218 4.44 10.72 8.86
C ALA A 218 5.48 9.69 9.29
N ARG A 219 6.05 9.88 10.48
CA ARG A 219 6.96 8.92 11.08
C ARG A 219 6.19 7.71 11.58
N THR A 220 6.67 6.53 11.23
CA THR A 220 6.10 5.25 11.66
C THR A 220 6.72 4.78 12.98
N ASP A 221 5.90 4.16 13.83
CA ASP A 221 6.38 3.47 15.03
C ASP A 221 6.86 2.06 14.68
N LEU A 222 6.04 1.29 13.97
CA LEU A 222 6.36 -0.08 13.53
C LEU A 222 6.16 -0.24 12.02
N ARG A 223 7.06 -1.00 11.40
CA ARG A 223 7.10 -1.30 9.98
C ARG A 223 7.22 -2.80 9.81
N PHE A 224 6.23 -3.47 9.22
CA PHE A 224 6.34 -4.91 9.00
C PHE A 224 6.17 -5.32 7.55
N SER A 225 6.77 -6.45 7.19
CA SER A 225 6.64 -7.00 5.85
C SER A 225 6.65 -8.52 5.84
N HIS A 226 5.82 -9.09 4.97
CA HIS A 226 5.71 -10.54 4.79
C HIS A 226 6.51 -11.03 3.57
N GLU A 227 6.64 -12.35 3.43
CA GLU A 227 7.58 -13.03 2.54
C GLU A 227 7.36 -12.81 1.03
N TYR A 228 6.18 -12.31 0.63
CA TYR A 228 5.93 -11.93 -0.76
C TYR A 228 6.59 -10.60 -1.15
N VAL A 229 6.69 -9.68 -0.20
CA VAL A 229 7.13 -8.29 -0.47
C VAL A 229 8.54 -8.05 0.00
N THR A 230 8.95 -8.65 1.13
CA THR A 230 10.28 -8.43 1.71
C THR A 230 11.43 -8.71 0.73
N PRO A 231 11.45 -9.80 -0.04
CA PRO A 231 12.55 -10.08 -0.98
C PRO A 231 12.70 -9.00 -2.06
N MET A 232 11.61 -8.59 -2.70
CA MET A 232 11.64 -7.51 -3.69
C MET A 232 12.10 -6.19 -3.08
N ALA A 233 11.54 -5.81 -1.92
CA ALA A 233 11.94 -4.60 -1.21
C ALA A 233 13.43 -4.63 -0.80
N SER A 234 13.95 -5.79 -0.39
CA SER A 234 15.37 -5.96 -0.05
C SER A 234 16.30 -5.79 -1.24
N ILE A 235 15.89 -6.26 -2.43
CA ILE A 235 16.69 -6.11 -3.65
C ILE A 235 16.73 -4.66 -4.11
N PHE A 236 15.59 -3.97 -4.08
CA PHE A 236 15.56 -2.53 -4.36
C PHE A 236 16.42 -1.75 -3.35
N TYR A 237 16.32 -2.09 -2.07
CA TYR A 237 17.15 -1.48 -1.03
C TYR A 237 18.64 -1.69 -1.31
N GLU A 238 19.09 -2.92 -1.54
CA GLU A 238 20.49 -3.25 -1.84
C GLU A 238 20.98 -2.60 -3.14
N HIS A 239 20.12 -2.54 -4.17
CA HIS A 239 20.44 -1.92 -5.45
C HIS A 239 20.67 -0.40 -5.31
N TYR A 240 19.81 0.29 -4.56
CA TYR A 240 19.85 1.75 -4.45
C TYR A 240 20.77 2.26 -3.32
N MET A 241 20.85 1.55 -2.20
CA MET A 241 21.62 1.96 -1.02
C MET A 241 22.98 1.27 -0.93
N GLY A 242 23.18 0.17 -1.66
CA GLY A 242 24.32 -0.73 -1.51
C GLY A 242 24.04 -1.87 -0.53
N LYS A 243 24.64 -3.03 -0.78
CA LYS A 243 24.36 -4.28 -0.05
C LYS A 243 24.59 -4.19 1.47
N ASP A 244 25.59 -3.40 1.88
CA ASP A 244 26.02 -3.28 3.28
C ASP A 244 25.40 -2.08 4.00
N ALA A 245 24.52 -1.31 3.35
CA ALA A 245 23.89 -0.15 3.97
C ALA A 245 22.95 -0.57 5.12
N PRO A 246 23.09 -0.01 6.32
CA PRO A 246 22.23 -0.37 7.45
C PRO A 246 20.84 0.25 7.30
N VAL A 247 19.79 -0.51 7.64
CA VAL A 247 18.43 0.03 7.77
C VAL A 247 18.30 0.97 8.97
N ASN A 248 17.36 1.91 8.87
CA ASN A 248 17.01 2.84 9.94
C ASN A 248 16.10 2.16 10.99
N ASP A 249 16.55 2.20 12.25
CA ASP A 249 15.85 1.67 13.42
C ASP A 249 15.33 0.24 13.25
N LYS A 250 16.25 -0.70 13.03
CA LYS A 250 15.93 -2.13 12.82
C LYS A 250 15.00 -2.74 13.88
N ALA A 251 14.97 -2.20 15.11
CA ALA A 251 14.14 -2.71 16.19
C ALA A 251 12.64 -2.48 15.96
N SER A 252 12.28 -1.49 15.16
CA SER A 252 10.90 -1.25 14.73
C SER A 252 10.56 -1.87 13.36
N ILE A 253 11.46 -2.69 12.80
CA ILE A 253 11.19 -3.48 11.59
C ILE A 253 10.94 -4.94 11.98
N LEU A 254 9.86 -5.52 11.46
CA LEU A 254 9.49 -6.91 11.73
C LEU A 254 9.19 -7.64 10.42
N PHE A 255 9.77 -8.82 10.25
CA PHE A 255 9.44 -9.69 9.12
C PHE A 255 8.59 -10.88 9.56
N PHE A 256 7.71 -11.30 8.67
CA PHE A 256 6.81 -12.42 8.90
C PHE A 256 6.88 -13.40 7.74
N ARG A 257 6.75 -14.69 8.08
CA ARG A 257 6.51 -15.76 7.13
C ARG A 257 5.29 -16.57 7.57
N ASP A 258 4.15 -16.22 7.00
CA ASP A 258 2.84 -16.74 7.37
C ASP A 258 1.98 -17.15 6.16
N HIS A 259 2.30 -16.68 4.96
CA HIS A 259 1.49 -16.92 3.77
C HIS A 259 1.89 -18.18 3.00
N LEU A 260 3.18 -18.52 2.96
CA LEU A 260 3.74 -19.60 2.14
C LEU A 260 4.06 -20.87 2.93
N THR A 261 3.77 -20.89 4.23
CA THR A 261 4.18 -21.96 5.15
C THR A 261 3.65 -23.36 4.80
N PHE A 262 2.48 -23.44 4.15
CA PHE A 262 1.89 -24.70 3.70
C PHE A 262 1.98 -24.89 2.18
N LEU A 263 2.74 -24.04 1.47
CA LEU A 263 2.74 -24.02 0.01
C LEU A 263 3.10 -25.39 -0.59
N ASP A 264 4.09 -26.08 -0.02
CA ASP A 264 4.53 -27.41 -0.45
C ASP A 264 3.44 -28.50 -0.34
N ASP A 265 2.46 -28.34 0.56
CA ASP A 265 1.31 -29.27 0.69
C ASP A 265 0.21 -29.00 -0.33
N VAL A 266 0.02 -27.73 -0.71
CA VAL A 266 -1.15 -27.30 -1.51
C VAL A 266 -0.81 -27.00 -2.96
N ILE A 267 0.47 -26.83 -3.29
CA ILE A 267 0.91 -26.52 -4.64
C ILE A 267 0.74 -27.76 -5.54
N SER A 268 0.07 -27.57 -6.68
CA SER A 268 -0.18 -28.67 -7.62
C SER A 268 1.12 -29.20 -8.23
N GLU A 269 1.15 -30.49 -8.58
CA GLU A 269 2.31 -31.12 -9.23
C GLU A 269 2.72 -30.42 -10.53
N GLU A 270 1.76 -29.87 -11.27
CA GLU A 270 2.02 -29.02 -12.44
C GLU A 270 2.86 -27.78 -12.08
N LYS A 271 2.46 -27.06 -11.02
CA LYS A 271 3.16 -25.86 -10.55
C LYS A 271 4.53 -26.19 -9.94
N LYS A 272 4.69 -27.36 -9.31
CA LYS A 272 6.00 -27.87 -8.86
C LYS A 272 6.93 -28.10 -10.05
N LYS A 273 6.44 -28.75 -11.12
CA LYS A 273 7.21 -28.96 -12.36
C LYS A 273 7.59 -27.64 -13.06
N MET A 274 6.82 -26.57 -12.85
CA MET A 274 7.16 -25.22 -13.32
C MET A 274 8.24 -24.51 -12.47
N GLY A 275 8.75 -25.14 -11.41
CA GLY A 275 9.76 -24.56 -10.51
C GLY A 275 9.22 -23.53 -9.52
N LEU A 276 7.88 -23.39 -9.39
CA LEU A 276 7.30 -22.36 -8.52
C LEU A 276 7.56 -22.62 -7.03
N LEU A 277 7.73 -23.87 -6.62
CA LEU A 277 8.11 -24.21 -5.25
C LEU A 277 9.55 -23.78 -4.94
N ASP A 278 10.45 -23.92 -5.92
CA ASP A 278 11.84 -23.49 -5.77
C ASP A 278 11.94 -21.96 -5.68
N LEU A 279 11.14 -21.24 -6.48
CA LEU A 279 11.05 -19.78 -6.41
C LEU A 279 10.48 -19.28 -5.09
N ALA A 280 9.42 -19.92 -4.59
CA ALA A 280 8.90 -19.63 -3.26
C ALA A 280 9.95 -19.91 -2.16
N THR A 281 10.77 -20.94 -2.35
CA THR A 281 11.90 -21.22 -1.46
C THR A 281 12.96 -20.11 -1.55
N GLN A 282 13.23 -19.55 -2.73
CA GLN A 282 14.14 -18.42 -2.89
C GLN A 282 13.63 -17.15 -2.20
N LEU A 283 12.32 -16.85 -2.25
CA LEU A 283 11.73 -15.75 -1.47
C LEU A 283 12.04 -15.91 0.02
N LYS A 284 11.80 -17.12 0.56
CA LYS A 284 12.11 -17.49 1.95
C LYS A 284 13.59 -17.28 2.27
N LEU A 285 14.48 -17.76 1.41
CA LEU A 285 15.93 -17.65 1.62
C LEU A 285 16.39 -16.19 1.59
N LYS A 286 15.93 -15.39 0.63
CA LYS A 286 16.29 -13.97 0.52
C LYS A 286 15.79 -13.15 1.72
N GLN A 287 14.57 -13.41 2.19
CA GLN A 287 14.04 -12.77 3.40
C GLN A 287 14.89 -13.11 4.63
N VAL A 288 15.26 -14.39 4.81
CA VAL A 288 16.11 -14.85 5.93
C VAL A 288 17.51 -14.25 5.84
N GLU A 289 18.11 -14.20 4.65
CA GLU A 289 19.42 -13.60 4.41
C GLU A 289 19.41 -12.12 4.81
N PHE A 290 18.47 -11.34 4.27
CA PHE A 290 18.37 -9.91 4.54
C PHE A 290 18.06 -9.63 6.02
N ALA A 291 17.16 -10.41 6.63
CA ALA A 291 16.85 -10.30 8.06
C ALA A 291 18.09 -10.49 8.93
N LYS A 292 18.89 -11.53 8.64
CA LYS A 292 20.14 -11.81 9.36
C LYS A 292 21.17 -10.72 9.14
N ALA A 293 21.38 -10.29 7.90
CA ALA A 293 22.37 -9.26 7.54
C ALA A 293 22.07 -7.94 8.26
N GLN A 294 20.80 -7.54 8.34
CA GLN A 294 20.38 -6.28 8.97
C GLN A 294 20.09 -6.42 10.48
N GLY A 295 20.08 -7.64 11.01
CA GLY A 295 19.71 -7.92 12.40
C GLY A 295 18.24 -7.60 12.72
N ILE A 296 17.35 -7.83 11.76
CA ILE A 296 15.89 -7.63 11.86
C ILE A 296 15.23 -8.90 12.40
N LYS A 297 14.24 -8.74 13.28
CA LYS A 297 13.49 -9.89 13.81
C LYS A 297 12.57 -10.47 12.75
N LEU A 298 12.70 -11.78 12.52
CA LEU A 298 11.86 -12.57 11.62
C LEU A 298 11.04 -13.57 12.43
N HIS A 299 9.71 -13.44 12.37
CA HIS A 299 8.75 -14.47 12.80
C HIS A 299 8.60 -15.49 11.69
N GLY A 300 9.13 -16.69 11.92
CA GLY A 300 9.28 -17.72 10.89
C GLY A 300 8.28 -18.87 11.00
N GLU A 301 8.71 -20.05 10.59
CA GLU A 301 7.99 -21.31 10.84
C GLU A 301 8.28 -21.79 12.27
N LEU A 302 7.32 -22.50 12.85
CA LEU A 302 7.50 -23.26 14.09
C LEU A 302 8.63 -24.29 13.93
N ARG A 303 9.36 -24.55 15.02
CA ARG A 303 10.53 -25.44 15.01
C ARG A 303 10.16 -26.91 15.24
N ASP A 304 9.06 -27.15 15.94
CA ASP A 304 8.60 -28.45 16.42
C ASP A 304 7.55 -29.09 15.51
N ARG A 305 6.88 -28.30 14.67
CA ARG A 305 5.85 -28.76 13.75
C ARG A 305 5.75 -27.83 12.54
N LYS A 306 5.05 -28.29 11.50
CA LYS A 306 4.73 -27.44 10.34
C LYS A 306 3.71 -26.37 10.73
N GLY A 307 3.98 -25.12 10.39
CA GLY A 307 3.12 -23.98 10.71
C GLY A 307 3.92 -22.70 10.87
N ALA A 308 3.25 -21.56 10.73
CA ALA A 308 3.83 -20.26 11.03
C ALA A 308 3.81 -20.02 12.55
N GLU A 309 4.73 -19.21 13.07
CA GLU A 309 4.63 -18.70 14.45
C GLU A 309 3.30 -17.98 14.69
N GLY A 310 2.74 -17.35 13.65
CA GLY A 310 1.42 -16.76 13.64
C GLY A 310 1.21 -15.88 12.41
N ILE A 311 -0.05 -15.53 12.15
CA ILE A 311 -0.40 -14.58 11.08
C ILE A 311 0.15 -13.19 11.49
N CYS A 312 0.77 -12.49 10.54
CA CYS A 312 1.47 -11.23 10.78
C CYS A 312 0.62 -10.23 11.58
N HIS A 313 -0.62 -9.99 11.17
CA HIS A 313 -1.53 -9.05 11.83
C HIS A 313 -1.90 -9.42 13.26
N SER A 314 -2.13 -10.72 13.50
CA SER A 314 -2.45 -11.25 14.83
C SER A 314 -1.24 -11.11 15.75
N LEU A 315 -0.05 -11.54 15.31
CA LEU A 315 1.17 -11.37 16.10
C LEU A 315 1.50 -9.91 16.35
N MET A 316 1.35 -9.05 15.34
CA MET A 316 1.50 -7.60 15.48
C MET A 316 0.58 -7.04 16.56
N THR A 317 -0.70 -7.42 16.54
CA THR A 317 -1.71 -6.93 17.50
C THR A 317 -1.54 -7.53 18.88
N GLU A 318 -1.14 -8.79 19.00
CA GLU A 318 -0.95 -9.46 20.30
C GLU A 318 0.37 -9.09 20.96
N THR A 319 1.41 -8.77 20.21
CA THR A 319 2.80 -8.64 20.74
C THR A 319 3.38 -7.23 20.65
N TYR A 320 3.05 -6.45 19.61
CA TYR A 320 3.82 -5.24 19.26
C TYR A 320 3.02 -3.94 19.28
N ALA A 321 1.88 -3.89 18.59
CA ALA A 321 1.14 -2.66 18.36
C ALA A 321 0.61 -2.05 19.67
N LEU A 322 0.75 -0.73 19.85
CA LEU A 322 0.29 0.00 21.04
C LEU A 322 -0.69 1.12 20.65
N PRO A 323 -1.64 1.47 21.55
CA PRO A 323 -2.60 2.54 21.32
C PRO A 323 -1.92 3.85 20.88
N GLY A 324 -2.48 4.49 19.87
CA GLY A 324 -2.01 5.77 19.37
C GLY A 324 -0.80 5.72 18.44
N GLN A 325 -0.21 4.55 18.20
CA GLN A 325 0.87 4.38 17.22
C GLN A 325 0.39 4.54 15.77
N LEU A 326 1.32 4.92 14.89
CA LEU A 326 1.20 4.82 13.44
C LEU A 326 2.04 3.67 12.91
N ASN A 327 1.36 2.61 12.45
CA ASN A 327 1.99 1.37 12.00
C ASN A 327 1.74 1.11 10.52
N VAL A 328 2.75 0.63 9.80
CA VAL A 328 2.62 0.29 8.37
C VAL A 328 3.06 -1.13 8.10
N GLY A 329 2.38 -1.77 7.14
CA GLY A 329 2.64 -3.13 6.75
C GLY A 329 2.62 -3.29 5.23
N SER A 330 3.33 -4.27 4.69
CA SER A 330 3.28 -4.58 3.25
C SER A 330 2.02 -5.33 2.80
N ASP A 331 1.02 -5.43 3.68
CA ASP A 331 -0.22 -6.19 3.46
C ASP A 331 -1.47 -5.29 3.63
N SER A 332 -2.50 -5.54 2.82
CA SER A 332 -3.75 -4.75 2.80
C SER A 332 -4.55 -4.82 4.09
N HIS A 333 -4.40 -5.89 4.86
CA HIS A 333 -5.14 -6.15 6.10
C HIS A 333 -4.42 -5.66 7.36
N THR A 334 -3.34 -4.88 7.19
CA THR A 334 -2.70 -4.08 8.26
C THR A 334 -3.69 -3.27 9.12
N PRO A 335 -4.84 -2.77 8.60
CA PRO A 335 -5.91 -2.19 9.42
C PRO A 335 -6.38 -3.03 10.62
N HIS A 336 -6.13 -4.34 10.65
CA HIS A 336 -6.40 -5.21 11.80
C HIS A 336 -5.88 -4.61 13.13
N LEU A 337 -4.69 -3.98 13.12
CA LEU A 337 -4.07 -3.36 14.29
C LEU A 337 -4.89 -2.18 14.85
N GLY A 338 -5.82 -1.60 14.09
CA GLY A 338 -6.70 -0.54 14.56
C GLY A 338 -7.65 -0.97 15.70
N ALA A 339 -7.75 -2.27 15.98
CA ALA A 339 -8.51 -2.82 17.11
C ALA A 339 -8.01 -2.36 18.48
N VAL A 340 -6.72 -2.04 18.59
CA VAL A 340 -6.09 -1.51 19.81
C VAL A 340 -5.90 0.01 19.75
N GLY A 341 -6.54 0.70 18.80
CA GLY A 341 -6.46 2.16 18.66
C GLY A 341 -5.21 2.67 17.94
N CYS A 342 -4.59 1.84 17.08
CA CYS A 342 -3.53 2.27 16.19
C CYS A 342 -4.07 2.87 14.89
N MET A 343 -3.33 3.80 14.29
CA MET A 343 -3.50 4.18 12.90
C MET A 343 -2.63 3.24 12.04
N ALA A 344 -3.24 2.22 11.43
CA ALA A 344 -2.50 1.16 10.74
C ALA A 344 -2.96 0.96 9.30
N PHE A 345 -2.05 0.97 8.32
CA PHE A 345 -2.42 0.84 6.90
C PHE A 345 -1.36 0.12 6.05
N GLY A 346 -1.84 -0.50 4.97
CA GLY A 346 -1.00 -1.20 4.00
C GLY A 346 -0.26 -0.24 3.07
N ILE A 347 0.98 -0.59 2.71
CA ILE A 347 1.85 0.18 1.81
C ILE A 347 2.52 -0.75 0.77
N GLY A 348 2.92 -0.20 -0.37
CA GLY A 348 3.58 -0.96 -1.44
C GLY A 348 5.08 -1.16 -1.21
N THR A 349 5.72 -2.02 -2.02
CA THR A 349 7.16 -2.34 -1.95
C THR A 349 8.05 -1.10 -1.87
N THR A 350 7.79 -0.10 -2.72
CA THR A 350 8.58 1.14 -2.76
C THR A 350 8.48 1.94 -1.46
N ASP A 351 7.28 2.06 -0.90
CA ASP A 351 7.09 2.73 0.39
C ASP A 351 7.71 1.93 1.55
N VAL A 352 7.67 0.59 1.49
CA VAL A 352 8.29 -0.29 2.48
C VAL A 352 9.79 -0.05 2.54
N PHE A 353 10.51 -0.15 1.41
CA PHE A 353 11.96 0.07 1.46
C PHE A 353 12.31 1.54 1.76
N ASN A 354 11.51 2.52 1.30
CA ASN A 354 11.70 3.92 1.68
C ASN A 354 11.57 4.11 3.20
N SER A 355 10.63 3.41 3.83
CA SER A 355 10.46 3.43 5.28
C SER A 355 11.65 2.80 6.02
N TRP A 356 12.40 1.89 5.39
CA TRP A 356 13.66 1.35 5.95
C TRP A 356 14.80 2.36 5.88
N ILE A 357 14.74 3.35 5.00
CA ILE A 357 15.74 4.44 4.92
C ILE A 357 15.40 5.54 5.94
N THR A 358 14.12 5.90 6.06
CA THR A 358 13.71 7.16 6.72
C THR A 358 12.81 7.00 7.95
N LYS A 359 12.21 5.82 8.16
CA LYS A 359 11.01 5.58 9.00
C LYS A 359 9.74 6.32 8.56
N ASP A 360 9.81 7.10 7.49
CA ASP A 360 8.75 8.00 7.10
C ASP A 360 7.95 7.42 5.92
N VAL A 361 6.64 7.65 5.95
CA VAL A 361 5.73 7.29 4.86
C VAL A 361 4.99 8.51 4.38
N ARG A 362 4.80 8.61 3.06
CA ARG A 362 4.01 9.69 2.47
C ARG A 362 2.54 9.45 2.75
N VAL A 363 1.88 10.44 3.34
CA VAL A 363 0.45 10.36 3.67
C VAL A 363 -0.30 11.58 3.19
N LYS A 364 -1.56 11.36 2.84
CA LYS A 364 -2.60 12.38 2.76
C LYS A 364 -3.60 12.02 3.84
N VAL A 365 -3.80 12.91 4.83
CA VAL A 365 -4.73 12.67 5.93
C VAL A 365 -6.12 12.38 5.33
N PRO A 366 -6.65 11.16 5.53
CA PRO A 366 -7.93 10.74 4.96
C PRO A 366 -9.10 11.42 5.69
N GLU A 367 -10.26 11.50 5.02
CA GLU A 367 -11.52 11.76 5.72
C GLU A 367 -11.92 10.54 6.56
N SER A 368 -12.73 10.75 7.60
CA SER A 368 -13.29 9.67 8.42
C SER A 368 -14.78 9.45 8.15
N VAL A 369 -15.24 8.21 8.28
CA VAL A 369 -16.64 7.81 8.36
C VAL A 369 -16.85 7.18 9.73
N LYS A 370 -17.68 7.84 10.55
CA LYS A 370 -18.07 7.31 11.85
C LYS A 370 -19.22 6.32 11.70
N VAL A 371 -18.98 5.06 12.05
CA VAL A 371 -19.97 3.99 12.06
C VAL A 371 -20.42 3.80 13.51
N ILE A 372 -21.70 4.04 13.78
CA ILE A 372 -22.28 3.92 15.12
C ILE A 372 -23.22 2.72 15.15
N ILE A 373 -22.85 1.65 15.85
CA ILE A 373 -23.69 0.46 16.04
C ILE A 373 -24.27 0.50 17.46
N ARG A 374 -25.60 0.64 17.55
CA ARG A 374 -26.33 0.81 18.81
C ARG A 374 -27.07 -0.46 19.20
N GLY A 375 -27.35 -0.60 20.50
CA GLY A 375 -28.09 -1.73 21.06
C GLY A 375 -27.19 -2.93 21.35
N LYS A 376 -27.82 -3.96 21.92
CA LYS A 376 -27.15 -5.21 22.27
C LYS A 376 -27.25 -6.21 21.13
N ARG A 377 -26.14 -6.92 20.88
CA ARG A 377 -26.12 -8.02 19.90
C ARG A 377 -27.12 -9.11 20.30
N ARG A 378 -27.81 -9.68 19.33
CA ARG A 378 -28.66 -10.86 19.54
C ARG A 378 -27.79 -12.10 19.79
N PRO A 379 -28.31 -13.16 20.43
CA PRO A 379 -27.59 -14.44 20.53
C PRO A 379 -27.11 -14.91 19.15
N ASN A 380 -25.90 -15.49 19.11
CA ASN A 380 -25.22 -15.98 17.90
C ASN A 380 -24.85 -14.93 16.84
N VAL A 381 -25.07 -13.63 17.10
CA VAL A 381 -24.56 -12.56 16.23
C VAL A 381 -23.15 -12.17 16.70
N THR A 382 -22.23 -12.11 15.76
CA THR A 382 -20.80 -11.83 15.97
C THR A 382 -20.38 -10.53 15.29
N ALA A 383 -19.16 -10.06 15.57
CA ALA A 383 -18.57 -8.94 14.83
C ALA A 383 -18.48 -9.19 13.31
N LYS A 384 -18.35 -10.46 12.88
CA LYS A 384 -18.39 -10.81 11.46
C LYS A 384 -19.71 -10.43 10.81
N ASP A 385 -20.82 -10.68 11.51
CA ASP A 385 -22.15 -10.34 11.01
C ASP A 385 -22.34 -8.82 10.91
N PHE A 386 -21.77 -8.06 11.86
CA PHE A 386 -21.81 -6.59 11.83
C PHE A 386 -21.12 -6.04 10.59
N ILE A 387 -19.90 -6.50 10.29
CA ILE A 387 -19.15 -5.97 9.15
C ILE A 387 -19.72 -6.43 7.81
N LEU A 388 -20.25 -7.66 7.72
CA LEU A 388 -20.95 -8.12 6.52
C LEU A 388 -22.23 -7.33 6.27
N ALA A 389 -22.99 -6.98 7.33
CA ALA A 389 -24.14 -6.10 7.21
C ALA A 389 -23.74 -4.69 6.75
N LEU A 390 -22.62 -4.16 7.25
CA LEU A 390 -22.09 -2.86 6.82
C LEU A 390 -21.67 -2.87 5.34
N LEU A 391 -20.99 -3.91 4.88
CA LEU A 391 -20.60 -4.09 3.47
C LEU A 391 -21.81 -4.13 2.52
N ALA A 392 -22.95 -4.64 2.99
CA ALA A 392 -24.18 -4.70 2.22
C ALA A 392 -24.90 -3.34 2.11
N MET A 393 -24.55 -2.34 2.92
CA MET A 393 -25.20 -1.03 2.90
C MET A 393 -24.89 -0.25 1.62
N ASP A 394 -25.90 0.47 1.10
CA ASP A 394 -25.77 1.30 -0.10
C ASP A 394 -24.66 2.34 0.01
N TYR A 395 -24.41 2.88 1.21
CA TYR A 395 -23.33 3.83 1.44
C TYR A 395 -21.96 3.23 1.08
N VAL A 396 -21.70 1.97 1.47
CA VAL A 396 -20.47 1.24 1.15
C VAL A 396 -20.48 0.80 -0.31
N ARG A 397 -21.57 0.19 -0.78
CA ARG A 397 -21.69 -0.32 -2.16
C ARG A 397 -21.58 0.78 -3.23
N SER A 398 -22.01 2.01 -2.91
CA SER A 398 -21.87 3.17 -3.81
C SER A 398 -20.48 3.83 -3.76
N GLY A 399 -19.54 3.30 -2.96
CA GLY A 399 -18.17 3.78 -2.89
C GLY A 399 -17.96 5.03 -2.04
N LYS A 400 -18.95 5.48 -1.25
CA LYS A 400 -18.83 6.70 -0.43
C LYS A 400 -17.85 6.56 0.75
N ALA A 401 -17.50 5.33 1.09
CA ALA A 401 -16.52 4.98 2.13
C ALA A 401 -15.09 4.77 1.59
N LEU A 402 -14.88 4.83 0.27
CA LEU A 402 -13.58 4.57 -0.35
C LEU A 402 -12.51 5.56 0.14
N ALA A 403 -11.34 5.03 0.48
CA ALA A 403 -10.17 5.77 0.96
C ALA A 403 -10.42 6.63 2.21
N LYS A 404 -11.43 6.29 3.02
CA LYS A 404 -11.73 6.94 4.30
C LYS A 404 -11.38 6.04 5.48
N VAL A 405 -11.14 6.64 6.65
CA VAL A 405 -10.98 5.88 7.89
C VAL A 405 -12.36 5.45 8.38
N MET A 406 -12.52 4.15 8.65
CA MET A 406 -13.72 3.61 9.27
C MET A 406 -13.58 3.68 10.79
N GLU A 407 -14.23 4.65 11.42
CA GLU A 407 -14.23 4.82 12.87
C GLU A 407 -15.44 4.10 13.48
N TYR A 408 -15.22 2.94 14.08
CA TYR A 408 -16.29 2.14 14.67
C TYR A 408 -16.54 2.55 16.12
N SER A 409 -17.81 2.77 16.47
CA SER A 409 -18.23 3.23 17.81
C SER A 409 -19.65 2.78 18.15
N GLY A 410 -20.08 3.05 19.38
CA GLY A 410 -21.41 2.76 19.89
C GLY A 410 -21.46 1.52 20.78
N GLU A 411 -22.57 1.40 21.52
CA GLU A 411 -22.78 0.38 22.55
C GLU A 411 -22.39 -1.04 22.11
N ALA A 412 -22.74 -1.43 20.87
CA ALA A 412 -22.43 -2.77 20.37
C ALA A 412 -20.93 -2.98 20.16
N ILE A 413 -20.20 -1.95 19.70
CA ILE A 413 -18.75 -1.98 19.48
C ILE A 413 -17.99 -1.94 20.80
N GLU A 414 -18.43 -1.11 21.73
CA GLU A 414 -17.89 -1.03 23.09
C GLU A 414 -18.03 -2.38 23.81
N ALA A 415 -19.11 -3.13 23.54
CA ALA A 415 -19.34 -4.48 24.05
C ALA A 415 -18.47 -5.59 23.42
N LEU A 416 -17.80 -5.37 22.28
CA LEU A 416 -16.89 -6.34 21.66
C LEU A 416 -15.55 -6.47 22.40
N GLY A 417 -14.95 -7.65 22.41
CA GLY A 417 -13.54 -7.85 22.79
C GLY A 417 -12.58 -7.35 21.70
N VAL A 418 -11.27 -7.32 21.98
CA VAL A 418 -10.26 -6.83 21.01
C VAL A 418 -10.23 -7.70 19.74
N ASP A 419 -10.32 -9.02 19.85
CA ASP A 419 -10.32 -9.92 18.68
C ASP A 419 -11.56 -9.70 17.77
N GLU A 420 -12.70 -9.41 18.38
CA GLU A 420 -13.93 -9.06 17.65
C GLU A 420 -13.81 -7.68 16.99
N ARG A 421 -13.18 -6.71 17.65
CA ARG A 421 -12.86 -5.40 17.05
C ARG A 421 -11.88 -5.57 15.89
N ALA A 422 -10.91 -6.47 16.01
CA ALA A 422 -9.95 -6.79 14.96
C ALA A 422 -10.63 -7.36 13.72
N THR A 423 -11.70 -8.15 13.89
CA THR A 423 -12.54 -8.58 12.76
C THR A 423 -13.14 -7.39 11.99
N MET A 424 -13.62 -6.37 12.72
CA MET A 424 -14.19 -5.15 12.10
C MET A 424 -13.13 -4.29 11.40
N THR A 425 -11.98 -4.07 12.04
CA THR A 425 -10.93 -3.21 11.50
C THR A 425 -10.16 -3.86 10.36
N ASN A 426 -9.93 -5.17 10.42
CA ASN A 426 -9.35 -5.98 9.34
C ASN A 426 -10.15 -5.84 8.04
N MET A 427 -11.48 -5.97 8.15
CA MET A 427 -12.38 -5.93 6.99
C MET A 427 -12.71 -4.50 6.48
N ALA A 428 -12.02 -3.47 7.00
CA ALA A 428 -11.99 -2.16 6.35
C ALA A 428 -11.37 -2.25 4.94
N ALA A 429 -10.51 -3.25 4.70
CA ALA A 429 -9.95 -3.54 3.38
C ALA A 429 -11.04 -3.86 2.36
N GLU A 430 -12.03 -4.72 2.69
CA GLU A 430 -13.14 -5.06 1.78
C GLU A 430 -14.12 -3.91 1.54
N ILE A 431 -14.20 -2.94 2.45
CA ILE A 431 -14.94 -1.68 2.23
C ILE A 431 -14.22 -0.79 1.19
N GLY A 432 -12.92 -1.03 0.97
CA GLY A 432 -12.02 -0.09 0.29
C GLY A 432 -11.70 1.14 1.14
N GLY A 433 -11.85 1.02 2.47
CA GLY A 433 -11.44 2.04 3.43
C GLY A 433 -9.92 2.20 3.47
N PHE A 434 -9.46 3.36 3.90
CA PHE A 434 -8.03 3.61 4.13
C PHE A 434 -7.50 2.80 5.33
N THR A 435 -8.29 2.73 6.40
CA THR A 435 -8.10 1.82 7.54
C THR A 435 -9.42 1.67 8.30
N GLY A 436 -9.44 0.81 9.33
CA GLY A 436 -10.46 0.78 10.37
C GLY A 436 -9.83 1.01 11.74
N ILE A 437 -10.53 1.72 12.63
CA ILE A 437 -10.05 2.01 13.99
C ILE A 437 -11.20 1.97 15.00
N VAL A 438 -10.89 1.47 16.21
CA VAL A 438 -11.74 1.59 17.39
C VAL A 438 -10.97 2.39 18.43
N ALA A 439 -11.62 3.37 19.07
CA ALA A 439 -10.99 4.11 20.16
C ALA A 439 -10.60 3.14 21.29
N PRO A 440 -9.37 3.23 21.82
CA PRO A 440 -8.92 2.32 22.87
C PRO A 440 -9.65 2.64 24.17
N ASP A 441 -10.04 1.59 24.89
CA ASP A 441 -10.76 1.65 26.16
C ASP A 441 -10.19 0.61 27.14
N GLU A 442 -10.89 0.38 28.25
CA GLU A 442 -10.46 -0.56 29.30
C GLU A 442 -10.26 -2.00 28.77
N LYS A 443 -10.94 -2.40 27.69
CA LYS A 443 -10.69 -3.73 27.10
C LYS A 443 -9.36 -3.82 26.39
N VAL A 444 -8.88 -2.72 25.81
CA VAL A 444 -7.52 -2.65 25.26
C VAL A 444 -6.50 -2.69 26.38
N VAL A 445 -6.77 -2.02 27.51
CA VAL A 445 -5.91 -2.08 28.71
C VAL A 445 -5.77 -3.51 29.22
N GLU A 446 -6.89 -4.21 29.43
CA GLU A 446 -6.88 -5.60 29.89
C GLU A 446 -6.23 -6.53 28.86
N PHE A 447 -6.51 -6.34 27.56
CA PHE A 447 -5.86 -7.13 26.50
C PHE A 447 -4.33 -6.98 26.52
N LEU A 448 -3.81 -5.76 26.65
CA LEU A 448 -2.37 -5.52 26.73
C LEU A 448 -1.76 -6.13 28.00
N HIS A 449 -2.46 -6.06 29.13
CA HIS A 449 -2.03 -6.68 30.37
C HIS A 449 -2.01 -8.21 30.26
N GLU A 450 -3.08 -8.83 29.78
CA GLU A 450 -3.22 -10.28 29.65
C GLU A 450 -2.22 -10.86 28.63
N ARG A 451 -2.05 -10.23 27.47
CA ARG A 451 -1.21 -10.74 26.39
C ARG A 451 0.28 -10.46 26.59
N ARG A 452 0.63 -9.34 27.23
CA ARG A 452 2.01 -8.84 27.26
C ARG A 452 2.54 -8.55 28.66
N GLY A 453 1.70 -8.65 29.70
CA GLY A 453 2.09 -8.31 31.07
C GLY A 453 2.33 -6.82 31.33
N ILE A 454 1.89 -5.93 30.42
CA ILE A 454 2.04 -4.48 30.61
C ILE A 454 1.23 -4.06 31.84
N ASP A 455 1.78 -3.19 32.69
CA ASP A 455 1.06 -2.69 33.86
C ASP A 455 -0.22 -1.96 33.43
N ARG A 456 -1.33 -2.15 34.17
CA ARG A 456 -2.61 -1.54 33.79
C ARG A 456 -2.56 -0.01 33.78
N ASN A 457 -1.78 0.61 34.67
CA ASN A 457 -1.68 2.07 34.69
C ASN A 457 -0.84 2.56 33.52
N GLU A 458 0.24 1.87 33.17
CA GLU A 458 1.02 2.13 31.96
C GLU A 458 0.14 1.98 30.71
N ALA A 459 -0.61 0.89 30.59
CA ALA A 459 -1.53 0.67 29.47
C ALA A 459 -2.62 1.76 29.40
N ARG A 460 -3.21 2.19 30.52
CA ARG A 460 -4.16 3.32 30.55
C ARG A 460 -3.53 4.64 30.10
N GLN A 461 -2.28 4.91 30.46
CA GLN A 461 -1.57 6.10 30.00
C GLN A 461 -1.45 6.12 28.46
N LEU A 462 -1.17 4.97 27.83
CA LEU A 462 -1.11 4.86 26.36
C LEU A 462 -2.45 5.21 25.69
N THR A 463 -3.58 4.92 26.34
CA THR A 463 -4.92 5.23 25.80
C THR A 463 -5.33 6.70 25.98
N THR A 464 -4.64 7.44 26.86
CA THR A 464 -5.09 8.77 27.30
C THR A 464 -5.03 9.81 26.18
N GLY A 465 -6.13 10.56 26.01
CA GLY A 465 -6.26 11.64 25.03
C GLY A 465 -6.50 11.19 23.59
N LEU A 466 -6.69 9.88 23.35
CA LEU A 466 -7.05 9.34 22.04
C LEU A 466 -8.56 9.40 21.77
N ALA A 467 -9.38 9.00 22.75
CA ALA A 467 -10.84 9.13 22.70
C ALA A 467 -11.31 10.59 22.80
#